data_AF-A0A392Q5N0-F1
#
_entry.id   AF-A0A392Q5N0-F1
#
_cell.length_a   1.000
_cell.length_b   1.000
_cell.length_c   1.000
_cell.angle_alpha   90.00
_cell.angle_beta   90.00
_cell.angle_gamma   90.00
#
_symmetry.space_group_name_H-M   'P 1'
#
loop_
_entity.id
_entity.type
_entity.pdbx_description
1 polymer ?
#
loop_
_entity_poly.entity_id
_entity_poly.type
_entity_poly.pdbx_seq_one_letter_code
_entity_poly.pdbx_strand_id
1 'polypeptide(L)'
;VAGHKDILEGDPYLKQRLRLRDSYITTLNVLQAYTLKRIRDPDYHVKLRPHLSKEYMESSNPAAELVKLNPSSDYAPGLEDTLILTMKGIAAGMQNTG
;
A
#
# COMPACT_ATOMS: atom_id res chain seq x y z
N VAL A 1 19.19 -21.44 21.95
CA VAL A 1 19.55 -21.46 20.51
C VAL A 1 20.33 -20.21 20.10
N ALA A 2 19.84 -18.97 20.26
CA ALA A 2 20.67 -17.76 20.04
C ALA A 2 21.11 -17.00 21.33
N GLY A 3 20.45 -17.23 22.48
CA GLY A 3 20.79 -16.56 23.74
C GLY A 3 20.30 -15.10 23.87
N HIS A 4 19.61 -14.58 22.87
CA HIS A 4 19.05 -13.23 22.85
C HIS A 4 17.66 -13.16 23.53
N LYS A 5 17.38 -12.05 24.21
CA LYS A 5 16.07 -11.65 24.74
C LYS A 5 15.18 -11.06 23.66
N ASP A 6 15.77 -10.30 22.75
CA ASP A 6 15.06 -9.61 21.69
C ASP A 6 15.50 -10.04 20.29
N ILE A 7 14.61 -9.85 19.32
CA ILE A 7 14.94 -10.01 17.90
C ILE A 7 16.03 -9.01 17.53
N LEU A 8 17.06 -9.50 16.82
CA LEU A 8 18.23 -8.75 16.36
C LEU A 8 19.03 -8.07 17.49
N GLU A 9 19.08 -8.66 18.69
CA GLU A 9 19.88 -8.11 19.81
C GLU A 9 21.37 -7.97 19.48
N GLY A 10 21.94 -8.93 18.76
CA GLY A 10 23.34 -8.89 18.29
C GLY A 10 23.60 -8.00 17.06
N ASP A 11 22.57 -7.41 16.44
CA ASP A 11 22.70 -6.52 15.27
C ASP A 11 21.79 -5.29 15.40
N PRO A 12 22.20 -4.29 16.22
CA PRO A 12 21.39 -3.10 16.45
C PRO A 12 21.22 -2.23 15.19
N TYR A 13 22.19 -2.27 14.27
CA TYR A 13 22.14 -1.47 13.04
C TYR A 13 21.07 -2.00 12.08
N LEU A 14 21.02 -3.33 11.87
CA LEU A 14 19.96 -3.94 11.09
C LEU A 14 18.59 -3.70 11.73
N LYS A 15 18.50 -3.87 13.06
CA LYS A 15 17.27 -3.60 13.82
C LYS A 15 16.76 -2.17 13.61
N GLN A 16 17.65 -1.18 13.68
CA GLN A 16 17.29 0.23 13.45
C GLN A 16 16.80 0.46 12.01
N ARG A 17 17.50 -0.08 11.01
CA ARG A 17 17.13 0.10 9.59
C ARG A 17 15.78 -0.48 9.26
N LEU A 18 15.44 -1.65 9.79
CA LEU A 18 14.12 -2.26 9.61
C LEU A 18 13.03 -1.43 10.30
N ARG A 19 13.27 -1.01 11.54
CA ARG A 19 12.32 -0.20 12.32
C ARG A 19 11.95 1.13 11.64
N LEU A 20 12.89 1.75 10.91
CA LEU A 20 12.63 2.97 10.15
C LEU A 20 11.72 2.76 8.93
N ARG A 21 11.61 1.53 8.42
CA ARG A 21 10.75 1.18 7.28
C ARG A 21 9.32 0.84 7.73
N ASP A 22 9.15 0.40 8.97
CA ASP A 22 7.89 -0.13 9.49
C ASP A 22 6.72 0.85 9.35
N SER A 23 6.93 2.15 9.57
CA SER A 23 5.86 3.16 9.48
C SER A 23 5.23 3.22 8.09
N TYR A 24 6.05 3.17 7.04
CA TYR A 24 5.59 3.19 5.66
C TYR A 24 4.99 1.85 5.25
N ILE A 25 5.67 0.74 5.56
CA ILE A 25 5.20 -0.62 5.22
C ILE A 25 3.86 -0.90 5.91
N THR A 26 3.72 -0.55 7.19
CA THR A 26 2.48 -0.77 7.95
C THR A 26 1.32 0.02 7.37
N THR A 27 1.56 1.28 6.96
CA THR A 27 0.54 2.09 6.31
C THR A 27 0.07 1.45 5.00
N LEU A 28 1.00 0.95 4.19
CA LEU A 28 0.68 0.24 2.95
C LEU A 28 -0.04 -1.09 3.21
N ASN A 29 0.31 -1.83 4.25
CA ASN A 29 -0.37 -3.06 4.64
C ASN A 29 -1.85 -2.82 4.97
N VAL A 30 -2.13 -1.79 5.77
CA VAL A 30 -3.50 -1.40 6.11
C VAL A 30 -4.25 -0.99 4.84
N LEU A 31 -3.66 -0.12 4.01
CA LEU A 31 -4.26 0.29 2.74
C LEU A 31 -4.55 -0.90 1.82
N GLN A 32 -3.61 -1.85 1.71
CA GLN A 32 -3.75 -3.05 0.90
C GLN A 32 -4.91 -3.92 1.40
N ALA A 33 -5.00 -4.16 2.72
CA ALA A 33 -6.07 -4.96 3.31
C ALA A 33 -7.46 -4.36 3.05
N TYR A 34 -7.62 -3.05 3.25
CA TYR A 34 -8.89 -2.37 2.97
C TYR A 34 -9.21 -2.30 1.48
N THR A 35 -8.21 -2.15 0.62
CA THR A 35 -8.38 -2.18 -0.85
C THR A 35 -8.85 -3.56 -1.30
N LEU A 36 -8.23 -4.62 -0.80
CA LEU A 36 -8.65 -6.01 -1.06
C LEU A 36 -10.07 -6.28 -0.55
N LYS A 37 -10.44 -5.74 0.62
CA LYS A 37 -11.82 -5.86 1.13
C LYS A 37 -12.80 -5.22 0.15
N ARG A 38 -12.55 -3.99 -0.32
CA ARG A 38 -13.39 -3.30 -1.31
C ARG A 38 -13.49 -4.04 -2.65
N ILE A 39 -12.44 -4.74 -3.05
CA ILE A 39 -12.42 -5.51 -4.31
C ILE A 39 -13.22 -6.80 -4.18
N ARG A 40 -13.14 -7.49 -3.04
CA ARG A 40 -13.64 -8.87 -2.88
C ARG A 40 -15.02 -8.97 -2.21
N ASP A 41 -15.39 -7.98 -1.41
CA ASP A 41 -16.62 -7.96 -0.61
C ASP A 41 -17.61 -6.93 -1.21
N PRO A 42 -18.59 -7.37 -2.02
CA PRO A 42 -19.53 -6.45 -2.67
C PRO A 42 -20.43 -5.70 -1.69
N ASP A 43 -20.63 -6.24 -0.49
CA ASP A 43 -21.45 -5.64 0.57
C ASP A 43 -20.65 -4.61 1.40
N TYR A 44 -19.35 -4.47 1.12
CA TYR A 44 -18.50 -3.50 1.81
C TYR A 44 -18.63 -2.09 1.22
N HIS A 45 -19.64 -1.37 1.68
CA HIS A 45 -19.87 0.02 1.28
C HIS A 45 -18.96 1.00 2.05
N VAL A 46 -18.20 1.80 1.29
CA VAL A 46 -17.30 2.81 1.85
C VAL A 46 -17.89 4.21 1.67
N LYS A 47 -18.01 4.96 2.75
CA LYS A 47 -18.36 6.38 2.69
C LYS A 47 -17.17 7.19 2.19
N LEU A 48 -17.18 7.53 0.91
CA LEU A 48 -16.13 8.35 0.30
C LEU A 48 -16.21 9.79 0.84
N ARG A 49 -15.05 10.33 1.20
CA ARG A 49 -14.90 11.75 1.57
C ARG A 49 -14.73 12.60 0.31
N PRO A 50 -14.99 13.92 0.38
CA PRO A 50 -14.63 14.84 -0.70
C PRO A 50 -13.14 14.75 -1.04
N HIS A 51 -12.81 14.93 -2.32
CA HIS A 51 -11.42 14.98 -2.78
C HIS A 51 -10.62 16.03 -2.00
N LEU A 52 -9.45 15.65 -1.47
CA LEU A 52 -8.61 16.53 -0.65
C LEU A 52 -7.47 17.20 -1.42
N SER A 53 -7.07 16.63 -2.56
CA SER A 53 -6.00 17.19 -3.39
C SER A 53 -6.48 18.51 -3.98
N LYS A 54 -5.76 19.59 -3.68
CA LYS A 54 -6.03 20.94 -4.22
C LYS A 54 -5.37 21.18 -5.58
N GLU A 55 -4.56 20.23 -6.04
CA GLU A 55 -3.96 20.28 -7.37
C GLU A 55 -5.06 20.18 -8.42
N TYR A 56 -5.06 21.15 -9.34
CA TYR A 56 -5.94 21.14 -10.50
C TYR A 56 -5.56 19.93 -11.35
N MET A 57 -6.44 18.94 -11.41
CA MET A 57 -6.29 17.86 -12.37
C MET A 57 -6.66 18.42 -13.74
N GLU A 58 -5.65 18.62 -14.59
CA GLU A 58 -5.82 19.16 -15.96
C GLU A 58 -6.59 18.20 -16.89
N SER A 59 -6.90 16.98 -16.44
CA SER A 59 -7.63 15.99 -17.26
C SER A 59 -9.14 16.23 -17.26
N SER A 60 -9.71 16.22 -18.46
CA SER A 60 -11.16 16.24 -18.69
C SER A 60 -11.88 14.98 -18.18
N ASN A 61 -11.14 13.93 -17.81
CA ASN A 61 -11.66 12.69 -17.22
C ASN A 61 -10.78 12.25 -16.03
N PRO A 62 -11.18 12.61 -14.78
CA PRO A 62 -10.42 12.27 -13.58
C PRO A 62 -10.21 10.77 -13.37
N ALA A 63 -11.12 9.92 -13.87
CA ALA A 63 -11.00 8.47 -13.76
C ALA A 63 -9.87 7.92 -14.64
N ALA A 64 -9.58 8.54 -15.78
CA ALA A 64 -8.50 8.11 -16.68
C ALA A 64 -7.12 8.21 -16.02
N GLU A 65 -6.96 9.11 -15.05
CA GLU A 65 -5.72 9.24 -14.31
C GLU A 65 -5.52 8.23 -13.17
N LEU A 66 -6.59 7.56 -12.76
CA LEU A 66 -6.60 6.56 -11.70
C LEU A 66 -6.35 5.14 -12.23
N VAL A 67 -6.20 4.98 -13.55
CA VAL A 67 -6.11 3.69 -14.24
C VAL A 67 -4.88 3.67 -15.16
N LYS A 68 -3.77 4.25 -14.68
CA LYS A 68 -2.51 4.40 -15.43
C LYS A 68 -1.71 3.10 -15.49
N LEU A 69 -1.83 2.22 -14.49
CA LEU A 69 -1.06 0.98 -14.42
C LEU A 69 -1.73 -0.17 -15.18
N ASN A 70 -3.06 -0.27 -15.14
CA ASN A 70 -3.83 -1.21 -15.98
C ASN A 70 -5.06 -0.54 -16.63
N PRO A 71 -4.92 0.06 -17.83
CA PRO A 71 -6.01 0.74 -18.55
C PRO A 71 -7.26 -0.11 -18.83
N SER A 72 -7.11 -1.44 -18.81
CA SER A 72 -8.18 -2.43 -19.08
C SER A 72 -8.77 -3.03 -17.80
N SER A 73 -8.62 -2.36 -16.65
CA SER A 73 -9.13 -2.87 -15.37
C SER A 73 -10.65 -3.03 -15.37
N ASP A 74 -11.13 -4.20 -14.92
CA ASP A 74 -12.55 -4.47 -14.65
C ASP A 74 -13.00 -3.98 -13.26
N TYR A 75 -12.08 -3.48 -12.44
CA TYR A 75 -12.38 -2.94 -11.12
C TYR A 75 -12.73 -1.46 -11.18
N ALA A 76 -13.39 -0.96 -10.13
CA ALA A 76 -13.68 0.47 -10.04
C ALA A 76 -12.38 1.30 -10.16
N PRO A 77 -12.39 2.43 -10.91
CA PRO A 77 -11.18 3.20 -11.20
C PRO A 77 -10.34 3.50 -9.96
N GLY A 78 -9.04 3.23 -10.04
CA GLY A 78 -8.10 3.44 -8.93
C GLY A 78 -7.92 2.27 -7.97
N LEU A 79 -8.82 1.28 -7.92
CA LEU A 79 -8.67 0.15 -6.98
C LEU A 79 -7.49 -0.75 -7.33
N GLU A 80 -7.37 -1.16 -8.60
CA GLU A 80 -6.30 -2.02 -9.05
C GLU A 80 -4.93 -1.32 -8.98
N ASP A 81 -4.85 -0.09 -9.49
CA ASP A 81 -3.64 0.73 -9.41
C ASP A 81 -3.19 0.95 -7.96
N THR A 82 -4.12 1.22 -7.04
CA THR A 82 -3.81 1.35 -5.60
C THR A 82 -3.24 0.05 -5.05
N LEU A 83 -3.85 -1.09 -5.40
CA LEU A 83 -3.38 -2.41 -4.97
C LEU A 83 -1.95 -2.68 -5.48
N ILE A 84 -1.68 -2.40 -6.76
CA ILE A 84 -0.34 -2.57 -7.35
C ILE A 84 0.69 -1.68 -6.64
N LEU A 85 0.35 -0.42 -6.34
CA LEU A 85 1.23 0.48 -5.60
C LEU A 85 1.56 -0.06 -4.20
N THR A 86 0.57 -0.60 -3.48
CA THR A 86 0.82 -1.21 -2.17
C THR A 86 1.73 -2.43 -2.26
N MET A 87 1.51 -3.33 -3.23
CA MET A 87 2.36 -4.50 -3.44
C MET A 87 3.81 -4.10 -3.73
N LYS A 88 4.02 -3.14 -4.64
CA LYS A 88 5.36 -2.63 -4.99
C LYS A 88 6.06 -2.00 -3.78
N GLY A 89 5.35 -1.16 -3.03
CA GLY A 89 5.92 -0.47 -1.86
C GLY A 89 6.26 -1.43 -0.73
N ILE A 90 5.41 -2.42 -0.44
CA ILE A 90 5.68 -3.46 0.57
C ILE A 90 6.88 -4.30 0.14
N ALA A 91 6.92 -4.77 -1.11
CA ALA A 91 8.05 -5.55 -1.63
C ALA A 91 9.37 -4.78 -1.54
N ALA A 92 9.37 -3.49 -1.89
CA ALA A 92 10.55 -2.62 -1.78
C ALA A 92 11.03 -2.44 -0.32
N GLY A 93 10.10 -2.40 0.64
CA GLY A 93 10.41 -2.29 2.06
C GLY A 93 10.91 -3.59 2.70
N MET A 94 10.27 -4.71 2.35
CA MET A 94 10.56 -6.05 2.90
C MET A 94 11.87 -6.63 2.37
N GLN A 95 12.20 -6.40 1.10
CA GLN A 95 13.44 -6.88 0.47
C GLN A 95 13.57 -8.42 0.57
N ASN A 96 14.78 -8.95 0.76
CA ASN A 96 15.07 -10.38 0.80
C ASN A 96 14.53 -11.03 2.09
N THR A 97 13.79 -12.13 1.94
CA THR A 97 13.10 -12.81 3.06
C THR A 97 13.23 -14.33 3.06
N GLY A 98 13.78 -14.94 2.00
CA GLY A 98 13.96 -16.39 1.84
C GLY A 98 15.33 -16.74 1.29
#